data_AF-A0A530BZU4-F1
#
_entry.id   AF-A0A530BZU4-F1
#
_cell.length_a   1.000
_cell.length_b   1.000
_cell.length_c   1.000
_cell.angle_alpha   90.00
_cell.angle_beta   90.00
_cell.angle_gamma   90.00
#
_symmetry.space_group_name_H-M   'P 1'
#
loop_
_entity.id
_entity.type
_entity.pdbx_description
1 polymer ?
#
loop_
_entity_poly.entity_id
_entity_poly.type
_entity_poly.pdbx_seq_one_letter_code
_entity_poly.pdbx_strand_id
1 'polypeptide(L)'
;LHAVARLLPAIARVAVIRTWSGCEGYVRDMLPVMGRSMTTPGLFHAFGFCGHGFQLGPGVGDAMAELMMTGCCETPLDDFRIDRFARAA
;
A
#
# COMPACT_ATOMS: atom_id res chain seq x y z
N LEU A 1 23.31 -9.98 -7.00
CA LEU A 1 23.94 -9.62 -5.71
C LEU A 1 25.04 -8.55 -5.80
N HIS A 2 25.55 -8.16 -6.99
CA HIS A 2 26.68 -7.23 -7.11
C HIS A 2 26.50 -5.89 -6.35
N ALA A 3 25.30 -5.30 -6.36
CA ALA A 3 25.01 -4.08 -5.60
C ALA A 3 25.13 -4.31 -4.08
N VAL A 4 24.55 -5.39 -3.57
CA VAL A 4 24.58 -5.75 -2.15
C VAL A 4 25.99 -6.12 -1.70
N ALA A 5 26.78 -6.80 -2.56
CA ALA A 5 28.16 -7.18 -2.24
C ALA A 5 29.10 -5.97 -2.05
N ARG A 6 28.79 -4.80 -2.62
CA ARG A 6 29.52 -3.56 -2.33
C ARG A 6 29.25 -3.02 -0.92
N LEU A 7 28.03 -3.24 -0.41
CA LEU A 7 27.62 -2.81 0.94
C LEU A 7 27.99 -3.84 2.01
N LEU A 8 27.90 -5.14 1.68
CA LEU A 8 28.20 -6.25 2.57
C LEU A 8 29.07 -7.28 1.82
N PRO A 9 30.40 -7.10 1.81
CA PRO A 9 31.32 -7.95 1.03
C PRO A 9 31.28 -9.44 1.39
N ALA A 10 30.94 -9.76 2.65
CA ALA A 10 30.81 -11.13 3.13
C ALA A 10 29.78 -11.95 2.32
N ILE A 11 28.77 -11.32 1.70
CA ILE A 11 27.76 -12.05 0.92
C ILE A 11 28.28 -12.49 -0.46
N ALA A 12 29.44 -12.03 -0.91
CA ALA A 12 29.95 -12.38 -2.24
C ALA A 12 30.20 -13.90 -2.40
N ARG A 13 30.34 -14.61 -1.28
CA ARG A 13 30.66 -16.05 -1.25
C ARG A 13 29.51 -16.93 -0.73
N VAL A 14 28.32 -16.37 -0.48
CA VAL A 14 27.17 -17.17 -0.02
C VAL A 14 26.36 -17.72 -1.19
N ALA A 15 25.77 -18.90 -1.00
CA ALA A 15 24.89 -19.51 -1.99
C ALA A 15 23.49 -18.88 -1.97
N VAL A 16 22.94 -18.56 -3.14
CA VAL A 16 21.54 -18.13 -3.27
C VAL A 16 20.66 -19.37 -3.29
N ILE A 17 19.83 -19.55 -2.25
CA ILE A 17 18.94 -20.71 -2.12
C ILE A 17 17.68 -20.55 -2.99
N ARG A 18 17.18 -19.32 -3.15
CA ARG A 18 15.95 -19.03 -3.88
C ARG A 18 15.92 -17.58 -4.35
N THR A 19 15.21 -17.34 -5.45
CA THR A 19 14.75 -16.01 -5.87
C THR A 19 13.25 -16.07 -6.15
N TRP A 20 12.56 -14.94 -5.98
CA TRP A 20 11.15 -14.81 -6.33
C TRP A 20 10.86 -13.39 -6.80
N SER A 21 9.71 -13.23 -7.44
CA SER A 21 9.13 -11.94 -7.80
C SER A 21 7.68 -11.90 -7.32
N GLY A 22 7.10 -10.70 -7.35
CA GLY A 22 5.70 -10.47 -7.04
C GLY A 22 5.20 -9.23 -7.78
N CYS A 23 3.89 -9.10 -7.88
CA CYS A 23 3.25 -7.90 -8.37
C CYS A 23 3.00 -6.93 -7.21
N GLU A 24 3.26 -5.66 -7.44
CA GLU A 24 2.97 -4.58 -6.48
C GLU A 24 2.18 -3.48 -7.17
N GLY A 25 1.20 -2.93 -6.46
CA GLY A 25 0.36 -1.87 -6.96
C GLY A 25 0.97 -0.51 -6.66
N TYR A 26 1.34 0.23 -7.71
CA TYR A 26 1.81 1.61 -7.59
C TYR A 26 0.81 2.58 -8.19
N VAL A 27 0.63 3.71 -7.52
CA VAL A 27 -0.15 4.85 -8.02
C VAL A 27 0.73 6.11 -8.03
N ARG A 28 0.29 7.14 -8.74
CA ARG A 28 1.12 8.29 -9.14
C ARG A 28 1.79 9.01 -7.97
N ASP A 29 1.11 9.12 -6.84
CA ASP A 29 1.58 9.86 -5.65
C ASP A 29 2.21 8.96 -4.58
N MET A 30 2.39 7.66 -4.86
CA MET A 30 2.98 6.68 -3.95
C MET A 30 2.20 6.50 -2.63
N LEU A 31 0.95 6.95 -2.55
CA LEU A 31 0.06 6.77 -1.41
C LEU A 31 -1.01 5.71 -1.73
N PRO A 32 -1.49 4.92 -0.75
CA PRO A 32 -2.56 3.96 -1.01
C PRO A 32 -3.87 4.64 -1.43
N VAL A 33 -4.74 3.86 -2.05
CA VAL A 33 -6.14 4.21 -2.26
C VAL A 33 -6.96 3.52 -1.19
N MET A 34 -7.62 4.30 -0.35
CA MET A 34 -8.48 3.82 0.74
C MET A 34 -9.80 4.60 0.80
N GLY A 35 -10.86 3.95 1.27
CA GLY A 35 -12.15 4.58 1.52
C GLY A 35 -13.25 4.15 0.55
N ARG A 36 -14.36 4.90 0.54
CA ARG A 36 -15.56 4.56 -0.25
C ARG A 36 -15.32 4.70 -1.75
N SER A 37 -15.91 3.80 -2.54
CA SER A 37 -15.98 3.96 -3.99
C SER A 37 -16.83 5.17 -4.37
N MET A 38 -16.42 5.86 -5.43
CA MET A 38 -17.16 6.99 -6.01
C MET A 38 -18.26 6.55 -6.99
N THR A 39 -18.19 5.32 -7.49
CA THR A 39 -19.08 4.84 -8.56
C THR A 39 -20.06 3.76 -8.10
N THR A 40 -19.82 3.16 -6.93
CA THR A 40 -20.56 1.98 -6.49
C THR A 40 -20.87 2.06 -5.00
N PRO A 41 -22.14 2.31 -4.61
CA PRO A 41 -22.55 2.34 -3.21
C PRO A 41 -22.23 1.03 -2.50
N GLY A 42 -21.71 1.11 -1.27
CA GLY A 42 -21.33 -0.04 -0.46
C GLY A 42 -19.99 -0.71 -0.82
N LEU A 43 -19.33 -0.30 -1.92
CA LEU A 43 -17.99 -0.75 -2.26
C LEU A 43 -16.93 0.13 -1.56
N PHE A 44 -15.87 -0.50 -1.06
CA PHE A 44 -14.73 0.16 -0.44
C PHE A 44 -13.43 -0.27 -1.12
N HIS A 45 -12.47 0.64 -1.17
CA HIS A 45 -11.14 0.44 -1.72
C HIS A 45 -10.11 0.38 -0.60
N ALA A 46 -9.12 -0.50 -0.76
CA ALA A 46 -7.90 -0.58 0.05
C ALA A 46 -6.81 -1.24 -0.81
N PHE A 47 -6.13 -0.47 -1.66
CA PHE A 47 -5.14 -1.00 -2.63
C PHE A 47 -4.02 -0.01 -2.93
N GLY A 48 -3.00 -0.44 -3.68
CA GLY A 48 -1.96 0.46 -4.20
C GLY A 48 -0.98 0.93 -3.13
N PHE A 49 -0.56 0.05 -2.22
CA PHE A 49 0.25 0.41 -1.05
C PHE A 49 1.72 0.73 -1.36
N CYS A 50 2.14 0.68 -2.63
CA CYS A 50 3.43 1.19 -3.09
C CYS A 50 4.64 0.63 -2.31
N GLY A 51 4.59 -0.65 -1.94
CA GLY A 51 5.68 -1.34 -1.22
C GLY A 51 5.59 -1.28 0.31
N HIS A 52 4.61 -0.57 0.88
CA HIS A 52 4.44 -0.42 2.33
C HIS A 52 3.27 -1.25 2.91
N GLY A 53 2.57 -2.03 2.08
CA GLY A 53 1.34 -2.71 2.46
C GLY A 53 1.48 -3.71 3.61
N PHE A 54 2.63 -4.41 3.70
CA PHE A 54 2.86 -5.38 4.77
C PHE A 54 2.92 -4.71 6.16
N GLN A 55 3.63 -3.60 6.27
CA GLN A 55 3.73 -2.85 7.53
C GLN A 55 2.38 -2.23 7.92
N LEU A 56 1.64 -1.72 6.94
CA LEU A 56 0.40 -0.97 7.16
C LEU A 56 -0.82 -1.87 7.41
N GLY A 57 -0.76 -3.14 7.01
CA GLY A 57 -1.90 -4.07 7.01
C GLY A 57 -2.79 -4.03 8.26
N PRO A 58 -2.24 -4.13 9.50
CA PRO A 58 -3.05 -4.08 10.72
C PRO A 58 -3.81 -2.75 10.89
N GLY A 59 -3.13 -1.61 10.71
CA GLY A 59 -3.76 -0.29 10.87
C GLY A 59 -4.77 0.02 9.76
N VAL A 60 -4.50 -0.44 8.53
CA VAL A 60 -5.44 -0.34 7.41
C VAL A 60 -6.70 -1.16 7.70
N GLY A 61 -6.54 -2.39 8.20
CA GLY A 61 -7.67 -3.26 8.56
C GLY A 61 -8.57 -2.61 9.61
N ASP A 62 -7.97 -2.05 10.66
CA ASP A 62 -8.68 -1.38 11.75
C ASP A 62 -9.46 -0.15 11.25
N ALA A 63 -8.77 0.76 10.56
CA ALA A 63 -9.37 2.00 10.04
C ALA A 63 -10.49 1.72 9.01
N MET A 64 -10.29 0.74 8.12
CA MET A 64 -11.29 0.39 7.12
C MET A 64 -12.50 -0.32 7.75
N ALA A 65 -12.31 -1.15 8.77
CA ALA A 65 -13.41 -1.78 9.50
C ALA A 65 -14.28 -0.74 10.20
N GLU A 66 -13.66 0.25 10.87
CA GLU A 66 -14.38 1.36 11.51
C GLU A 66 -15.21 2.14 10.47
N LEU A 67 -14.57 2.55 9.37
CA LEU A 67 -15.23 3.28 8.28
C LEU A 67 -16.44 2.53 7.70
N MET A 68 -16.33 1.21 7.57
CA MET A 68 -17.40 0.35 7.05
C MET A 68 -18.57 0.26 8.03
N MET A 69 -18.30 0.15 9.33
CA MET A 69 -19.32 -0.11 10.35
C MET A 69 -20.03 1.16 10.82
N THR A 70 -19.30 2.27 10.98
CA THR A 70 -19.82 3.51 11.59
C THR A 70 -20.06 4.61 10.56
N GLY A 71 -19.41 4.52 9.41
CA GLY A 71 -19.42 5.56 8.39
C GLY A 71 -18.33 6.61 8.51
N CYS A 72 -17.56 6.59 9.60
CA CYS A 72 -16.41 7.47 9.85
C CYS A 72 -15.23 6.66 10.42
N CYS A 73 -14.07 7.27 10.51
CA CYS A 73 -12.90 6.67 11.15
C CYS A 73 -12.11 7.76 11.88
N GLU A 74 -11.53 7.44 13.04
CA GLU A 74 -10.66 8.37 13.76
C GLU A 74 -9.38 8.68 12.98
N THR A 75 -8.86 7.69 12.25
CA THR A 75 -7.71 7.87 11.37
C THR A 75 -8.13 8.69 10.15
N PRO A 76 -7.51 9.85 9.87
CA PRO A 76 -7.83 10.64 8.68
C PRO A 76 -7.51 9.86 7.40
N LEU A 77 -8.49 9.76 6.50
CA LEU A 77 -8.34 9.03 5.23
C LEU A 77 -8.46 9.92 3.98
N ASP A 78 -8.61 11.24 4.14
CA ASP A 78 -8.90 12.16 3.04
C ASP A 78 -7.83 12.11 1.93
N ASP A 79 -6.55 12.05 2.30
CA ASP A 79 -5.43 11.97 1.37
C ASP A 79 -5.36 10.62 0.62
N PHE A 80 -6.11 9.61 1.07
CA PHE A 80 -6.12 8.27 0.47
C PHE A 80 -7.34 8.03 -0.41
N ARG A 81 -8.28 8.96 -0.48
CA ARG A 81 -9.49 8.76 -1.29
C ARG A 81 -9.17 8.68 -2.78
N ILE A 82 -9.98 7.93 -3.53
CA ILE A 82 -9.76 7.74 -4.98
C ILE A 82 -9.98 9.04 -5.78
N ASP A 83 -10.86 9.92 -5.31
CA ASP A 83 -11.16 11.20 -5.97
C ASP A 83 -10.05 12.24 -5.85
N ARG A 84 -9.00 11.99 -5.06
CA ARG A 84 -7.82 12.88 -5.00
C ARG A 84 -7.15 13.06 -6.36
N PHE A 85 -7.20 12.03 -7.22
CA PHE A 85 -6.64 12.09 -8.57
C PHE A 85 -7.49 12.90 -9.55
N ALA A 86 -8.76 13.13 -9.24
CA ALA A 86 -9.63 14.01 -10.02
C ALA A 86 -9.40 15.49 -9.71
N ARG A 87 -8.90 15.81 -8.51
CA ARG A 87 -8.60 17.19 -8.07
C ARG A 87 -7.31 17.76 -8.64
N ALA A 88 -6.42 16.89 -9.13
CA ALA A 88 -5.11 17.25 -9.66
C ALA A 88 -5.09 17.39 -11.20
N ALA A 89 -6.27 17.42 -11.84
CA ALA A 89 -6.45 17.58 -13.28
C ALA A 89 -7.02 18.97 -13.62
#